data_AF-Q7MBK4-F1
#
_entry.id   AF-Q7MBK4-F1
#
_cell.length_a   1.000
_cell.length_b   1.000
_cell.length_c   1.000
_cell.angle_alpha   90.00
_cell.angle_beta   90.00
_cell.angle_gamma   90.00
#
_symmetry.space_group_name_H-M   'P 1'
#
loop_
_entity.id
_entity.type
_entity.pdbx_description
1 polymer ?
#
loop_
_entity_poly.entity_id
_entity_poly.type
_entity_poly.pdbx_seq_one_letter_code
_entity_poly.pdbx_strand_id
1 'polypeptide(L)'
;MCNINAVTQSVYSAKNQEILDEHKQKFALSSEQWAGFRQWVDAGRKVKKGAKGCEIMMVCEKKVESEGKQEGGENKKRQVIKSVYVFNKDHTEALEQSSKSH
;
A
#
# COMPACT_ATOMS: atom_id res chain seq x y z
N MET A 1 13.54 -0.94 -13.76
CA MET A 1 13.36 -0.98 -12.31
C MET A 1 11.88 -1.11 -12.05
N CYS A 2 11.44 -2.13 -11.33
CA CYS A 2 10.01 -2.44 -11.17
C CYS A 2 9.66 -2.29 -9.69
N ASN A 3 8.86 -1.28 -9.34
CA ASN A 3 8.40 -1.11 -7.97
C ASN A 3 7.45 -2.25 -7.59
N ILE A 4 7.70 -2.86 -6.43
CA ILE A 4 6.96 -4.02 -5.93
C ILE A 4 6.42 -3.77 -4.53
N ASN A 5 5.30 -4.42 -4.21
CA ASN A 5 4.81 -4.45 -2.85
C ASN A 5 5.70 -5.35 -1.99
N ALA A 6 6.25 -4.82 -0.90
CA ALA A 6 7.21 -5.54 -0.07
C ALA A 6 6.60 -6.77 0.64
N VAL A 7 5.28 -6.79 0.86
CA VAL A 7 4.58 -7.86 1.57
C VAL A 7 3.96 -8.85 0.60
N THR A 8 3.22 -8.39 -0.41
CA THR A 8 2.55 -9.28 -1.37
C THR A 8 3.44 -9.72 -2.53
N GLN A 9 4.64 -9.14 -2.65
CA GLN A 9 5.59 -9.34 -3.77
C GLN A 9 4.99 -9.02 -5.15
N SER A 10 3.84 -8.35 -5.19
CA SER A 10 3.16 -8.02 -6.43
C SER A 10 3.75 -6.75 -7.05
N VAL A 11 3.88 -6.74 -8.38
CA VAL A 11 4.32 -5.57 -9.14
C VAL A 11 3.18 -4.54 -9.20
N TYR A 12 3.47 -3.27 -8.94
CA TYR A 12 2.47 -2.21 -9.09
C TYR A 12 2.11 -1.99 -10.57
N SER A 13 0.87 -1.57 -10.84
CA SER A 13 0.40 -1.25 -12.19
C SER A 13 1.23 -0.14 -12.85
N ALA A 14 1.24 -0.07 -14.19
CA ALA A 14 2.04 0.90 -14.93
C ALA A 14 1.85 2.35 -14.46
N LYS A 15 0.60 2.76 -14.18
CA LYS A 15 0.35 4.13 -13.68
C LYS A 15 0.94 4.37 -12.29
N ASN A 16 0.86 3.37 -11.43
CA ASN A 16 1.47 3.44 -10.11
C ASN A 16 3.00 3.38 -10.20
N GLN A 17 3.59 2.70 -11.19
CA GLN A 17 5.04 2.73 -11.41
C GLN A 17 5.55 4.15 -11.64
N GLU A 18 4.92 4.90 -12.55
CA GLU A 18 5.28 6.29 -12.84
C GLU A 18 5.24 7.17 -11.58
N ILE A 19 4.14 7.07 -10.82
CA ILE A 19 3.94 7.85 -9.59
C ILE A 19 5.00 7.51 -8.53
N LEU A 20 5.31 6.22 -8.38
CA LEU A 20 6.32 5.75 -7.43
C LEU A 20 7.71 6.20 -7.85
N ASP A 21 8.06 6.09 -9.13
CA ASP A 21 9.36 6.52 -9.66
C ASP A 21 9.58 8.03 -9.53
N GLU A 22 8.57 8.85 -9.82
CA GLU A 22 8.63 10.30 -9.58
C GLU A 22 8.88 10.59 -8.09
N HIS A 23 8.19 9.88 -7.19
CA HIS A 23 8.40 10.01 -5.75
C HIS A 23 9.81 9.55 -5.33
N LYS A 24 10.35 8.48 -5.93
CA LYS A 24 11.74 8.06 -5.67
C LYS A 24 12.72 9.16 -6.05
N GLN A 25 12.57 9.73 -7.23
CA GLN A 25 13.46 10.78 -7.72
C GLN A 25 13.37 12.02 -6.80
N LYS A 26 12.16 12.43 -6.43
CA LYS A 26 11.92 13.60 -5.57
C LYS A 26 12.52 13.47 -4.16
N PHE A 27 12.51 12.27 -3.59
CA PHE A 27 13.02 12.01 -2.23
C PHE A 27 14.36 11.27 -2.21
N ALA A 28 15.04 11.17 -3.36
CA ALA A 28 16.31 10.46 -3.55
C ALA A 28 16.31 9.03 -2.97
N LEU A 29 15.24 8.27 -3.24
CA LEU A 29 15.04 6.91 -2.73
C LEU A 29 15.61 5.88 -3.71
N SER A 30 16.25 4.86 -3.15
CA SER A 30 16.95 3.81 -3.92
C SER A 30 16.11 2.54 -4.04
N SER A 31 15.43 2.13 -2.96
CA SER A 31 14.69 0.88 -2.90
C SER A 31 13.47 0.85 -3.85
N GLU A 32 13.18 -0.31 -4.44
CA GLU A 32 11.99 -0.59 -5.24
C GLU A 32 10.84 -1.17 -4.39
N GLN A 33 11.08 -1.43 -3.11
CA GLN A 33 10.12 -2.02 -2.19
C GLN A 33 9.24 -0.93 -1.56
N TRP A 34 7.92 -1.08 -1.72
CA TRP A 34 6.91 -0.21 -1.16
C TRP A 34 5.84 -0.99 -0.43
N ALA A 35 5.29 -0.44 0.63
CA ALA A 35 4.14 -1.04 1.30
C ALA A 35 3.31 0.02 2.02
N GLY A 36 2.05 -0.28 2.30
CA GLY A 36 1.23 0.55 3.16
C GLY A 36 1.79 0.61 4.59
N PHE A 37 1.36 1.60 5.37
CA PHE A 37 1.80 1.76 6.77
C PHE A 37 1.63 0.46 7.59
N ARG A 38 0.43 -0.15 7.53
CA ARG A 38 0.14 -1.38 8.27
C ARG A 38 1.00 -2.55 7.80
N GLN A 39 1.20 -2.68 6.49
CA GLN A 39 2.05 -3.70 5.90
C GLN A 39 3.50 -3.60 6.38
N TRP A 40 4.04 -2.40 6.55
CA TRP A 40 5.38 -2.24 7.12
C TRP A 40 5.44 -2.66 8.58
N VAL A 41 4.44 -2.31 9.38
CA VAL A 41 4.34 -2.74 10.79
C VAL A 41 4.29 -4.27 10.88
N ASP A 42 3.46 -4.91 10.06
CA ASP A 42 3.35 -6.37 10.01
C ASP A 42 4.66 -7.03 9.52
N ALA A 43 5.43 -6.33 8.67
CA ALA A 43 6.76 -6.74 8.22
C ALA A 43 7.89 -6.40 9.22
N GLY A 44 7.57 -6.00 10.46
CA GLY A 44 8.57 -5.69 11.50
C GLY A 44 9.34 -4.39 11.25
N ARG A 45 8.73 -3.42 10.56
CA ARG A 45 9.33 -2.11 10.28
C ARG A 45 8.38 -0.97 10.68
N LYS A 46 8.94 0.17 11.04
CA LYS A 46 8.18 1.39 11.31
C LYS A 46 8.53 2.47 10.28
N VAL A 47 7.53 3.22 9.86
CA VAL A 47 7.73 4.40 9.00
C VAL A 47 8.36 5.51 9.86
N LYS A 48 9.45 6.10 9.36
CA LYS A 48 10.19 7.18 10.04
C LYS A 48 9.28 8.39 10.25
N LYS A 49 9.42 9.06 11.40
CA LYS A 49 8.67 10.29 11.71
C LYS A 49 8.98 11.36 10.65
N GLY A 50 7.95 11.94 10.04
CA GLY A 50 8.07 12.96 9.00
C GLY A 50 8.22 12.41 7.57
N ALA A 51 8.31 11.09 7.39
CA ALA A 51 8.34 10.49 6.06
C ALA A 51 7.06 10.80 5.27
N LYS A 52 7.22 11.11 3.99
CA LYS A 52 6.11 11.40 3.07
C LYS A 52 5.68 10.13 2.36
N GLY A 53 4.41 9.77 2.54
CA GLY A 53 3.76 8.70 1.77
C GLY A 53 3.55 9.12 0.33
N CYS A 54 3.57 8.15 -0.57
CA CYS A 54 3.22 8.30 -1.97
C CYS A 54 1.77 7.82 -2.16
N GLU A 55 0.93 8.64 -2.77
CA GLU A 55 -0.47 8.31 -3.04
C GLU A 55 -0.58 7.52 -4.33
N ILE A 56 -1.15 6.31 -4.28
CA ILE A 56 -1.37 5.46 -5.44
C ILE A 56 -2.84 5.07 -5.56
N MET A 57 -3.25 4.64 -6.75
CA MET A 57 -4.61 4.18 -6.99
C MET A 57 -4.67 2.65 -6.89
N MET A 58 -5.60 2.15 -6.08
CA MET A 58 -5.87 0.72 -5.93
C MET A 58 -7.31 0.42 -6.35
N VAL A 59 -7.49 -0.59 -7.20
CA VAL A 59 -8.81 -1.13 -7.53
C VAL A 59 -9.18 -2.14 -6.45
N CYS A 60 -10.26 -1.88 -5.74
CA CYS A 60 -10.81 -2.78 -4.73
C CYS A 60 -12.18 -3.28 -5.19
N GLU A 61 -12.46 -4.56 -4.99
CA GLU A 61 -13.82 -5.09 -5.11
C GLU A 61 -14.57 -4.77 -3.81
N LYS A 62 -15.67 -4.01 -3.90
CA LYS A 62 -16.58 -3.84 -2.77
C LYS A 62 -17.75 -4.80 -2.95
N LYS A 63 -17.89 -5.76 -2.03
CA LYS A 63 -19.14 -6.52 -1.90
C LYS A 63 -20.20 -5.52 -1.43
N VAL A 64 -21.21 -5.30 -2.25
CA VAL A 64 -22.40 -4.56 -1.84
C VAL A 64 -23.25 -5.57 -1.08
N GLU A 65 -23.27 -5.48 0.25
CA GLU A 65 -24.31 -6.17 1.02
C GLU A 65 -25.61 -5.42 0.74
N SER A 66 -26.49 -6.04 -0.04
CA SER A 66 -27.82 -5.51 -0.32
C SER A 66 -28.64 -5.50 0.96
N GLU A 67 -28.63 -4.39 1.70
CA GLU A 67 -29.64 -4.13 2.72
C GLU A 67 -30.98 -3.83 2.01
N GLY A 68 -31.78 -4.88 1.81
CA GLY A 68 -33.21 -4.76 1.56
C GLY A 68 -33.67 -5.03 0.12
N LYS A 69 -34.41 -6.13 -0.03
CA LYS A 69 -35.49 -6.41 -1.01
C LYS A 69 -35.21 -6.09 -2.49
N GLN A 70 -34.94 -7.11 -3.29
CA GLN A 70 -35.81 -7.55 -4.39
C GLN A 70 -35.23 -8.75 -5.15
N GLU A 71 -36.15 -9.61 -5.59
CA GLU A 71 -35.94 -10.85 -6.31
C GLU A 71 -35.13 -10.69 -7.61
N GLY A 72 -34.27 -11.66 -7.91
CA GLY A 72 -33.70 -11.88 -9.23
C GLY A 72 -32.69 -10.83 -9.72
N GLY A 73 -31.39 -11.12 -9.60
CA GLY A 73 -30.38 -10.35 -10.32
C GLY A 73 -28.98 -10.57 -9.79
N GLU A 74 -28.07 -10.92 -10.69
CA GLU A 74 -26.65 -11.20 -10.47
C GLU A 74 -26.00 -10.35 -9.36
N ASN A 75 -25.19 -11.02 -8.56
CA ASN A 75 -24.34 -10.46 -7.52
C ASN A 75 -23.30 -9.51 -8.15
N LYS A 76 -23.70 -8.28 -8.51
CA LYS A 76 -22.87 -7.28 -9.19
C LYS A 76 -21.81 -6.76 -8.24
N LYS A 77 -20.64 -7.42 -8.22
CA LYS A 77 -19.41 -6.88 -7.60
C LYS A 77 -19.10 -5.54 -8.24
N ARG A 78 -19.19 -4.45 -7.49
CA ARG A 78 -18.75 -3.13 -7.97
C ARG A 78 -17.26 -2.96 -7.67
N GLN A 79 -16.49 -2.68 -8.71
CA GLN A 79 -15.11 -2.25 -8.57
C GLN A 79 -15.10 -0.77 -8.17
N VAL A 80 -14.32 -0.44 -7.14
CA VAL A 80 -14.12 0.93 -6.66
C VAL A 80 -12.64 1.23 -6.70
N ILE A 81 -12.29 2.40 -7.25
CA ILE A 81 -10.92 2.92 -7.21
C ILE A 81 -10.78 3.69 -5.90
N LYS A 82 -9.74 3.37 -5.12
CA LYS A 82 -9.39 4.08 -3.89
C LYS A 82 -7.96 4.58 -3.97
N SER A 83 -7.75 5.82 -3.53
CA SER A 83 -6.43 6.31 -3.21
C SER A 83 -5.92 5.67 -1.92
N VAL A 84 -4.70 5.17 -1.93
CA VAL A 84 -4.01 4.64 -0.75
C VAL A 84 -2.60 5.20 -0.67
N TYR A 85 -2.09 5.38 0.55
CA TYR A 85 -0.72 5.84 0.77
C TYR A 85 0.22 4.65 1.02
N VAL A 86 1.31 4.61 0.26
CA VAL A 86 2.40 3.65 0.42
C VAL A 86 3.70 4.37 0.76
N PHE A 87 4.58 3.67 1.46
CA PHE A 87 5.88 4.17 1.89
C PHE A 87 6.97 3.30 1.32
N ASN A 88 8.04 3.93 0.86
CA ASN A 88 9.22 3.21 0.40
C ASN A 88 9.97 2.61 1.60
N LYS A 89 10.67 1.50 1.40
CA LYS A 89 11.54 0.90 2.42
C LYS A 89 12.54 1.90 3.02
N ASP A 90 13.08 2.81 2.23
CA ASP A 90 14.08 3.79 2.68
C ASP A 90 13.48 4.82 3.67
N HIS A 91 12.16 5.00 3.61
CA HIS A 91 11.36 5.76 4.58
C HIS A 91 11.01 4.97 5.84
N THR A 92 11.48 3.73 5.97
CA THR A 92 11.23 2.89 7.13
C THR A 92 12.52 2.51 7.83
N GLU A 93 12.40 2.16 9.09
CA GLU A 93 13.47 1.63 9.94
C GLU A 93 13.00 0.29 10.54
N ALA A 94 13.94 -0.59 10.86
CA ALA A 94 13.60 -1.84 11.53
C ALA A 94 12.96 -1.52 12.89
N LEU A 95 11.89 -2.22 13.24
CA LEU A 95 11.43 -2.25 14.62
C LEU A 95 12.46 -3.08 15.39
N GLU A 96 13.44 -2.42 15.99
CA GLU A 96 14.20 -3.01 17.10
C GLU A 96 13.15 -3.54 18.07
N GLN A 97 13.13 -4.86 18.29
CA GLN A 97 12.32 -5.45 19.35
C GLN A 97 12.86 -4.87 20.65
N SER A 98 12.26 -3.77 21.11
CA SER A 98 12.39 -3.35 22.49
C SER A 98 11.77 -4.48 23.30
N SER A 99 12.63 -5.38 23.74
CA SER A 99 12.41 -6.30 24.84
C SER A 99 11.98 -5.45 26.03
N LYS A 100 10.67 -5.21 26.12
CA LYS A 100 10.04 -4.89 27.40
C LYS A 100 10.03 -6.20 28.16
N SER A 101 11.13 -6.48 28.84
CA SER A 101 11.11 -7.33 30.03
C SER A 101 10.08 -6.70 30.98
N HIS A 102 9.05 -7.47 31.27
CA HIS A 102 8.09 -7.20 32.33
C HIS A 102 8.51 -7.95 33.58
#